data_AF-A0A645I911-F1
#
_entry.id   AF-A0A645I911-F1
#
_cell.length_a   1.000
_cell.length_b   1.000
_cell.length_c   1.000
_cell.angle_alpha   90.00
_cell.angle_beta   90.00
_cell.angle_gamma   90.00
#
_symmetry.space_group_name_H-M   'P 1'
#
loop_
_entity.id
_entity.type
_entity.pdbx_description
1 polymer ?
#
loop_
_entity_poly.entity_id
_entity_poly.type
_entity_poly.pdbx_seq_one_letter_code
_entity_poly.pdbx_strand_id
1 'polypeptide(L)'
;MAEAADKLGLHETTVSRAVAGKYLGTPYGVYEYKFFFSGGYVSADGEKFASGGIKERIRDIIAGEDGRKPLSDDKIARMFKTEGLDVARRTVAKYRESMNIPPSNLRRKF
;
A
#
# COMPACT_ATOMS: atom_id res chain seq x y z
N MET A 1 7.01 12.79 -0.92
CA MET A 1 7.35 13.92 -1.81
C MET A 1 8.76 14.43 -1.54
N ALA A 2 9.33 14.12 -0.36
CA ALA A 2 10.73 14.37 0.01
C ALA A 2 11.74 14.22 -1.13
N GLU A 3 11.80 13.07 -1.83
CA GLU A 3 12.79 12.87 -2.90
C GLU A 3 12.70 13.90 -4.05
N ALA A 4 11.49 14.33 -4.42
CA ALA A 4 11.31 15.38 -5.42
C ALA A 4 11.66 16.76 -4.86
N ALA A 5 11.36 16.99 -3.58
CA ALA A 5 11.67 18.22 -2.88
C ALA A 5 13.20 18.40 -2.73
N ASP A 6 13.92 17.34 -2.38
CA ASP A 6 15.39 17.31 -2.26
C ASP A 6 16.08 17.62 -3.59
N LYS A 7 15.63 17.01 -4.70
CA LYS A 7 16.16 17.27 -6.05
C LYS A 7 15.95 18.71 -6.50
N LEU A 8 14.89 19.36 -6.03
CA LEU A 8 14.53 20.73 -6.38
C LEU A 8 15.05 21.76 -5.36
N GLY A 9 15.66 21.33 -4.25
CA GLY A 9 16.05 22.22 -3.15
C GLY A 9 14.86 22.90 -2.47
N LEU A 10 13.68 22.28 -2.50
CA LEU A 10 12.44 22.81 -1.93
C LEU A 10 12.03 22.02 -0.70
N HIS A 11 11.21 22.64 0.17
CA HIS A 11 10.59 21.91 1.27
C HIS A 11 9.42 21.05 0.76
N GLU A 12 9.15 19.92 1.42
CA GLU A 12 8.09 18.99 1.01
C GLU A 12 6.71 19.67 0.93
N THR A 13 6.43 20.60 1.83
CA THR A 13 5.18 21.38 1.84
C THR A 13 5.01 22.26 0.60
N THR A 14 6.12 22.75 0.01
CA THR A 14 6.11 23.53 -1.22
C THR A 14 5.71 22.66 -2.40
N VAL A 15 6.29 21.46 -2.52
CA VAL A 15 5.94 20.49 -3.57
C VAL A 15 4.50 20.02 -3.41
N SER A 16 4.06 19.72 -2.18
CA SER A 16 2.69 19.31 -1.87
C SER A 16 1.65 20.35 -2.31
N ARG A 17 1.91 21.64 -2.04
CA ARG A 17 1.04 22.73 -2.49
C ARG A 17 1.06 22.89 -4.01
N ALA A 18 2.23 22.73 -4.64
CA ALA A 18 2.37 22.89 -6.08
C ALA A 18 1.59 21.82 -6.87
N VAL A 19 1.44 20.62 -6.32
CA VAL A 19 0.73 19.51 -6.98
C VAL A 19 -0.75 19.39 -6.61
N ALA A 20 -1.19 20.08 -5.56
CA ALA A 20 -2.58 20.06 -5.11
C ALA A 20 -3.52 20.64 -6.19
N GLY A 21 -4.59 19.92 -6.51
CA GLY A 21 -5.57 20.35 -7.51
C GLY A 21 -5.10 20.29 -8.97
N LYS A 22 -3.91 19.72 -9.23
CA LYS A 22 -3.43 19.43 -10.59
C LYS A 22 -3.70 17.98 -10.94
N TYR A 23 -4.10 17.76 -12.18
CA TYR A 23 -4.44 16.45 -12.73
C TYR A 23 -3.54 16.13 -13.92
N LEU A 24 -3.19 14.85 -14.05
CA LEU A 24 -2.40 14.30 -15.14
C LEU A 24 -3.30 13.46 -16.04
N GLY A 25 -3.38 13.82 -17.31
CA GLY A 25 -3.96 12.95 -18.33
C GLY A 25 -2.95 11.87 -18.71
N THR A 26 -3.35 10.60 -18.54
CA THR A 26 -2.58 9.44 -18.97
C THR A 26 -3.41 8.63 -19.98
N PRO A 27 -2.79 7.76 -20.79
CA PRO A 27 -3.52 6.87 -21.69
C PRO A 27 -4.55 5.96 -20.99
N TYR A 28 -4.38 5.74 -19.67
CA TYR A 28 -5.25 4.90 -18.84
C TYR A 28 -6.31 5.70 -18.06
N GLY A 29 -6.35 7.03 -18.22
CA GLY A 29 -7.28 7.90 -17.52
C GLY A 29 -6.65 9.15 -16.90
N VAL A 30 -7.46 9.93 -16.19
CA VAL A 30 -7.03 11.16 -15.51
C VAL A 30 -6.83 10.89 -14.03
N TYR A 31 -5.64 11.22 -13.52
CA TYR A 31 -5.26 11.01 -12.12
C TYR A 31 -4.80 12.31 -11.48
N GLU A 32 -5.11 12.54 -10.21
CA GLU A 32 -4.56 13.67 -9.46
C GLU A 32 -3.04 13.49 -9.30
N TYR A 33 -2.24 14.55 -9.43
CA TYR A 33 -0.78 14.45 -9.28
C TYR A 33 -0.38 13.81 -7.95
N LYS A 34 -1.10 14.14 -6.86
CA LYS A 34 -0.87 13.59 -5.52
C LYS A 34 -0.89 12.06 -5.47
N PHE A 35 -1.62 11.41 -6.37
CA PHE A 35 -1.66 9.95 -6.49
C PHE A 35 -0.26 9.34 -6.65
N PHE A 36 0.58 9.97 -7.47
CA PHE A 36 1.95 9.50 -7.78
C PHE A 36 2.97 9.80 -6.67
N PHE A 37 2.62 10.68 -5.73
CA PHE A 37 3.45 11.01 -4.58
C PHE A 37 3.04 10.25 -3.31
N SER A 38 2.13 9.29 -3.42
CA SER A 38 1.76 8.43 -2.31
C SER A 38 2.99 7.66 -1.80
N GLY A 39 3.23 7.75 -0.50
CA GLY A 39 4.37 7.09 0.15
C GLY A 39 4.40 5.60 -0.23
N GLY A 40 5.45 5.21 -0.94
CA GLY A 40 5.76 3.81 -1.15
C GLY A 40 6.42 3.23 0.09
N TYR A 41 6.27 1.92 0.26
CA TYR A 41 7.04 1.12 1.20
C TYR A 41 8.33 0.71 0.50
N VAL A 42 9.46 0.87 1.16
CA VAL A 42 10.75 0.44 0.63
C VAL A 42 11.03 -0.93 1.24
N SER A 43 11.19 -1.95 0.40
CA SER A 43 11.68 -3.25 0.84
C SER A 43 13.13 -3.13 1.31
N ALA A 44 13.58 -4.02 2.20
CA ALA A 44 14.98 -4.17 2.60
C ALA A 44 15.93 -4.33 1.40
N ASP A 45 15.44 -4.89 0.29
CA ASP A 45 16.19 -5.06 -0.97
C ASP A 45 16.19 -3.79 -1.86
N GLY A 46 15.61 -2.68 -1.39
CA GLY A 46 15.56 -1.40 -2.11
C GLY A 46 14.39 -1.25 -3.09
N GLU A 47 13.55 -2.27 -3.25
CA GLU A 47 12.35 -2.20 -4.09
C GLU A 47 11.28 -1.28 -3.47
N LYS A 48 10.84 -0.26 -4.23
CA LYS A 48 9.79 0.68 -3.81
C LYS A 48 8.42 0.14 -4.21
N PHE A 49 7.63 -0.31 -3.24
CA PHE A 49 6.25 -0.71 -3.43
C PHE A 49 5.32 0.47 -3.19
N ALA A 50 4.56 0.87 -4.21
CA ALA A 50 3.46 1.81 -3.99
C ALA A 50 2.40 1.20 -3.05
N SER A 51 1.72 2.05 -2.29
CA SER A 51 0.61 1.62 -1.40
C SER A 51 -0.48 0.81 -2.14
N GLY A 52 -0.67 1.04 -3.45
CA GLY A 52 -1.54 0.23 -4.31
C GLY A 52 -1.07 -1.21 -4.47
N GLY A 53 0.22 -1.44 -4.66
CA GLY A 53 0.79 -2.78 -4.83
C GLY A 53 0.69 -3.64 -3.56
N ILE A 54 0.73 -3.01 -2.37
CA ILE A 54 0.48 -3.73 -1.11
C ILE A 54 -0.97 -4.18 -0.99
N LYS A 55 -1.93 -3.33 -1.40
CA LYS A 55 -3.35 -3.73 -1.40
C LYS A 55 -3.60 -4.93 -2.31
N GLU A 56 -2.98 -4.93 -3.48
CA GLU A 56 -3.10 -6.02 -4.43
C GLU A 56 -2.46 -7.31 -3.89
N ARG A 57 -1.23 -7.26 -3.36
CA ARG A 57 -0.63 -8.43 -2.68
C ARG A 57 -1.48 -8.95 -1.51
N ILE A 58 -2.03 -8.07 -0.67
CA ILE A 58 -2.93 -8.48 0.42
C ILE A 58 -4.14 -9.23 -0.16
N ARG A 59 -4.71 -8.75 -1.26
CA ARG A 59 -5.83 -9.41 -1.93
C ARG A 59 -5.42 -10.79 -2.43
N ASP A 60 -4.26 -10.92 -3.09
CA ASP A 60 -3.78 -12.18 -3.65
C ASP A 60 -3.49 -13.22 -2.55
N ILE A 61 -2.84 -12.79 -1.46
CA ILE A 61 -2.56 -13.64 -0.29
C ILE A 61 -3.87 -14.15 0.33
N ILE A 62 -4.88 -13.28 0.46
CA ILE A 62 -6.18 -13.67 1.02
C ILE A 62 -6.96 -14.54 0.03
N ALA A 63 -6.87 -14.28 -1.28
CA ALA A 63 -7.55 -15.07 -2.30
C ALA A 63 -6.99 -16.50 -2.39
N GLY A 64 -5.69 -16.68 -2.14
CA GLY A 64 -5.02 -17.98 -2.14
C GLY A 64 -5.02 -18.71 -0.77
N GLU A 65 -5.68 -18.17 0.25
CA GLU A 65 -5.64 -18.75 1.60
C GLU A 65 -6.52 -20.02 1.72
N ASP A 66 -6.14 -20.93 2.62
CA ASP A 66 -6.98 -22.08 2.98
C ASP A 66 -8.17 -21.59 3.82
N GLY A 67 -9.39 -21.77 3.30
CA GLY A 67 -10.63 -21.38 3.98
C GLY A 67 -10.84 -22.05 5.34
N ARG A 68 -10.19 -23.20 5.63
CA ARG A 68 -10.24 -23.85 6.95
C ARG A 68 -9.33 -23.18 7.98
N LYS A 69 -8.28 -22.50 7.53
CA LYS A 69 -7.26 -21.83 8.34
C LYS A 69 -6.89 -20.46 7.72
N PRO A 70 -7.83 -19.49 7.74
CA PRO A 70 -7.57 -18.16 7.20
C PRO A 70 -6.38 -17.48 7.89
N LEU A 71 -5.63 -16.71 7.12
CA LEU A 71 -4.44 -16.01 7.58
C LEU A 71 -4.86 -14.78 8.42
N SER A 72 -4.26 -14.64 9.60
CA SER A 72 -4.44 -13.44 10.41
C SER A 72 -3.68 -12.25 9.83
N ASP A 73 -4.14 -11.05 10.12
CA ASP A 73 -3.46 -9.81 9.71
C ASP A 73 -2.00 -9.77 10.24
N ASP A 74 -1.73 -10.38 11.41
CA ASP A 74 -0.38 -10.54 11.96
C ASP A 74 0.49 -11.49 11.13
N LYS A 75 -0.09 -12.57 10.60
CA LYS A 75 0.64 -13.53 9.76
C LYS A 75 0.99 -12.90 8.42
N ILE A 76 0.06 -12.14 7.83
CA ILE A 76 0.29 -11.39 6.60
C ILE A 76 1.37 -10.32 6.81
N ALA A 77 1.33 -9.57 7.92
CA ALA A 77 2.39 -8.60 8.25
C ALA A 77 3.78 -9.25 8.40
N ARG A 78 3.85 -10.46 8.99
CA ARG A 78 5.11 -11.22 9.08
C ARG A 78 5.63 -11.67 7.71
N MET A 79 4.74 -12.09 6.81
CA MET A 79 5.10 -12.47 5.44
C MET A 79 5.70 -11.27 4.68
N PHE A 80 5.09 -10.09 4.80
CA PHE A 80 5.68 -8.87 4.26
C PHE A 80 7.05 -8.58 4.87
N LYS A 81 7.21 -8.73 6.19
CA LYS A 81 8.49 -8.52 6.86
C LYS A 81 9.58 -9.48 6.38
N THR A 82 9.24 -10.75 6.08
CA THR A 82 10.20 -11.70 5.49
C THR A 82 10.58 -11.36 4.05
N GLU A 83 9.69 -10.67 3.33
CA GLU A 83 9.93 -10.13 1.98
C GLU A 83 10.60 -8.75 2.02
N GLY A 84 11.12 -8.33 3.17
CA GLY A 84 11.78 -7.04 3.37
C GLY A 84 10.84 -5.85 3.52
N LEU A 85 9.51 -6.05 3.47
CA LEU A 85 8.51 -4.99 3.59
C LEU A 85 8.05 -4.83 5.04
N ASP A 86 8.45 -3.74 5.68
CA ASP A 86 7.98 -3.44 7.04
C ASP A 86 6.55 -2.86 7.02
N VAL A 87 5.57 -3.76 6.99
CA VAL A 87 4.14 -3.42 7.01
C VAL A 87 3.56 -3.78 8.36
N ALA A 88 3.15 -2.76 9.13
CA ALA A 88 2.50 -2.98 10.41
C ALA A 88 1.13 -3.67 10.25
N ARG A 89 0.77 -4.52 11.22
CA ARG A 89 -0.54 -5.21 11.29
C ARG A 89 -1.73 -4.25 11.12
N ARG A 90 -1.69 -3.07 11.74
CA ARG A 90 -2.77 -2.06 11.65
C ARG A 90 -2.96 -1.54 10.21
N THR A 91 -1.87 -1.45 9.45
CA THR A 91 -1.89 -1.06 8.03
C THR A 91 -2.55 -2.15 7.19
N VAL A 92 -2.20 -3.42 7.42
CA VAL A 92 -2.83 -4.57 6.77
C VAL A 92 -4.34 -4.58 7.04
N ALA A 93 -4.74 -4.42 8.31
CA ALA A 93 -6.14 -4.37 8.70
C ALA A 93 -6.90 -3.22 8.00
N LYS A 94 -6.33 -2.00 7.99
CA LYS A 94 -6.91 -0.84 7.30
C LYS A 94 -7.09 -1.10 5.80
N TYR A 95 -6.10 -1.71 5.14
CA TYR A 95 -6.19 -2.01 3.71
C TYR A 95 -7.21 -3.13 3.42
N ARG A 96 -7.25 -4.17 4.25
CA ARG A 96 -8.26 -5.23 4.21
C ARG A 96 -9.69 -4.64 4.32
N GLU A 97 -9.91 -3.75 5.28
CA GLU A 97 -11.20 -3.07 5.47
C GLU A 97 -11.56 -2.18 4.28
N SER A 98 -10.59 -1.45 3.71
CA SER A 98 -10.83 -0.66 2.49
C SER A 98 -11.20 -1.49 1.26
N MET A 99 -10.98 -2.81 1.31
CA MET A 99 -11.35 -3.78 0.27
C MET A 99 -12.60 -4.58 0.64
N ASN A 100 -13.31 -4.24 1.73
CA ASN A 100 -14.48 -4.97 2.25
C ASN A 100 -14.22 -6.45 2.55
N ILE A 101 -12.98 -6.83 2.85
CA ILE A 101 -12.64 -8.20 3.19
C ILE A 101 -12.85 -8.39 4.70
N PRO A 102 -13.62 -9.39 5.17
CA PRO A 102 -13.82 -9.61 6.60
C PRO A 102 -12.54 -10.11 7.31
N PRO A 103 -12.44 -9.94 8.64
CA PRO A 103 -11.29 -10.41 9.41
C PRO A 103 -11.22 -11.94 9.41
N SER A 104 -10.04 -12.49 9.71
CA SER A 104 -9.77 -13.93 9.66
C SER A 104 -10.82 -14.79 10.40
N ASN A 105 -11.38 -14.31 11.51
CA ASN A 105 -12.37 -15.04 12.29
C ASN A 105 -13.69 -15.28 11.52
N LEU A 106 -14.10 -14.34 10.66
CA LEU A 106 -15.32 -14.47 9.84
C LEU A 106 -15.05 -15.16 8.49
N ARG A 107 -13.78 -15.29 8.08
CA ARG A 107 -13.41 -15.97 6.83
C ARG A 107 -13.30 -17.50 6.98
N ARG A 108 -13.25 -17.99 8.22
CA ARG A 108 -13.11 -19.42 8.50
C ARG A 108 -14.37 -20.17 8.06
N LYS A 109 -14.22 -21.05 7.08
CA LYS A 109 -15.24 -21.99 6.63
C LYS A 109 -15.01 -23.31 7.35
N PHE A 110 -16.09 -23.88 7.91
CA PHE A 110 -16.09 -25.19 8.55
C PHE A 110 -16.28 -26.30 7.51
#